data_AF-A0A9D2MA94-F1
#
_entry.id   AF-A0A9D2MA94-F1
#
_cell.length_a   1.000
_cell.length_b   1.000
_cell.length_c   1.000
_cell.angle_alpha   90.00
_cell.angle_beta   90.00
_cell.angle_gamma   90.00
#
_symmetry.space_group_name_H-M   'P 1'
#
loop_
_entity.id
_entity.type
_entity.pdbx_description
1 polymer ?
#
loop_
_entity_poly.entity_id
_entity_poly.type
_entity_poly.pdbx_seq_one_letter_code
_entity_poly.pdbx_strand_id
1 'polypeptide(L)'
;MSSYKIAVLGDKDSVLGFKALGLDVFPADTVEEARRTLHTLAKDNYAVIYLTEQYAARMAADVARYKDELTPAVILIPGKDGTLGIGMANVKSAVERAVGADIL
;
A
#
# COMPACT_ATOMS: atom_id res chain seq x y z
N MET A 1 -3.66 25.35 5.13
CA MET A 1 -3.22 24.29 4.20
C MET A 1 -3.42 22.97 4.92
N SER A 2 -4.34 22.12 4.45
CA SER A 2 -4.55 20.80 5.02
C SER A 2 -3.31 19.96 4.71
N SER A 3 -2.47 19.73 5.71
CA SER A 3 -1.27 18.90 5.55
C SER A 3 -1.72 17.45 5.44
N TYR A 4 -1.70 16.90 4.23
CA TYR A 4 -1.97 15.48 4.02
C TYR A 4 -0.79 14.67 4.55
N LYS A 5 -1.10 13.65 5.35
CA LYS A 5 -0.09 12.77 5.93
C LYS A 5 0.21 11.60 5.00
N ILE A 6 1.39 11.00 5.19
CA ILE A 6 1.83 9.81 4.48
C ILE A 6 2.16 8.74 5.51
N ALA A 7 1.55 7.57 5.34
CA ALA A 7 1.79 6.41 6.18
C ALA A 7 2.59 5.33 5.44
N VAL A 8 3.36 4.54 6.20
CA VAL A 8 4.02 3.33 5.72
C VAL A 8 3.61 2.18 6.64
N LEU A 9 2.98 1.15 6.06
CA LEU A 9 2.48 -0.03 6.73
C LEU A 9 3.18 -1.27 6.18
N GLY A 10 3.76 -2.09 7.06
CA GLY A 10 4.44 -3.30 6.63
C GLY A 10 5.21 -3.98 7.75
N ASP A 11 6.03 -4.96 7.38
CA ASP A 11 6.84 -5.69 8.35
C ASP A 11 7.92 -4.77 8.90
N LYS A 12 8.20 -4.93 10.20
CA LYS A 12 9.06 -4.04 10.97
C LYS A 12 10.43 -3.79 10.31
N ASP A 13 11.05 -4.82 9.78
CA ASP A 13 12.39 -4.73 9.18
C ASP A 13 12.38 -3.95 7.85
N SER A 14 11.27 -3.97 7.11
CA SER A 14 11.10 -3.21 5.87
C SER A 14 10.80 -1.74 6.12
N VAL A 15 9.94 -1.44 7.10
CA VAL A 15 9.30 -0.12 7.17
C VAL A 15 9.97 0.84 8.15
N LEU A 16 10.75 0.35 9.12
CA LEU A 16 11.35 1.23 10.15
C LEU A 16 12.29 2.30 9.57
N GLY A 17 12.96 2.02 8.45
CA GLY A 17 13.85 2.99 7.79
C GLY A 17 13.15 4.27 7.34
N PHE A 18 11.84 4.20 7.06
CA PHE A 18 11.05 5.36 6.62
C PHE A 18 10.80 6.38 7.74
N LYS A 19 10.98 6.00 9.02
CA LYS A 19 10.91 6.97 10.13
C LYS A 19 11.97 8.07 10.02
N ALA A 20 13.16 7.72 9.52
CA ALA A 20 14.24 8.69 9.33
C ALA A 20 13.90 9.76 8.27
N LEU A 21 12.93 9.46 7.39
CA LEU A 21 12.42 10.37 6.36
C LEU A 21 11.22 11.20 6.84
N GLY A 22 10.82 11.07 8.11
CA GLY A 22 9.70 11.82 8.68
C GLY A 22 8.31 11.29 8.32
N LEU A 23 8.22 10.03 7.87
CA LEU A 23 6.97 9.36 7.54
C LEU A 23 6.36 8.68 8.77
N ASP A 24 5.02 8.60 8.81
CA ASP A 24 4.32 7.88 9.87
C ASP A 24 4.41 6.37 9.61
N VAL A 25 5.20 5.66 10.40
CA VAL A 25 5.47 4.24 10.19
C VAL A 25 4.69 3.37 11.17
N PHE A 26 3.96 2.42 10.61
CA PHE A 26 3.14 1.44 11.30
C PHE A 26 3.66 0.03 11.02
N PRO A 27 4.59 -0.49 11.82
CA PRO A 27 4.98 -1.89 11.72
C PRO A 27 3.80 -2.78 12.11
N ALA A 28 3.62 -3.90 11.42
CA ALA A 28 2.66 -4.93 11.77
C ALA A 28 3.38 -6.28 11.87
N ASP A 29 2.92 -7.12 12.80
CA ASP A 29 3.43 -8.49 12.96
C ASP A 29 2.48 -9.52 12.32
N THR A 30 1.21 -9.16 12.14
CA THR A 30 0.16 -10.05 11.60
C THR A 30 -0.67 -9.39 10.51
N VAL A 31 -1.33 -10.20 9.68
CA VAL A 31 -2.19 -9.71 8.59
C VAL A 31 -3.41 -9.00 9.16
N GLU A 32 -3.97 -9.51 10.26
CA GLU A 32 -5.13 -8.96 10.95
C GLU A 32 -4.82 -7.57 11.52
N GLU A 33 -3.63 -7.40 12.11
CA GLU A 33 -3.15 -6.12 12.59
C GLU A 33 -2.98 -5.13 11.43
N ALA A 34 -2.30 -5.55 10.36
CA ALA A 34 -2.10 -4.71 9.19
C ALA A 34 -3.44 -4.30 8.57
N ARG A 35 -4.42 -5.22 8.47
CA ARG A 35 -5.77 -4.92 7.97
C ARG A 35 -6.46 -3.86 8.84
N ARG A 36 -6.45 -4.05 10.16
CA ARG A 36 -7.05 -3.08 11.10
C ARG A 36 -6.40 -1.71 10.95
N THR A 37 -5.07 -1.67 10.88
CA THR A 37 -4.31 -0.43 10.71
C THR A 37 -4.65 0.25 9.39
N LEU A 38 -4.68 -0.48 8.27
CA LEU A 38 -5.09 0.07 6.97
C LEU A 38 -6.45 0.76 7.03
N HIS A 39 -7.46 0.12 7.65
CA HIS A 39 -8.79 0.73 7.80
C HIS A 39 -8.81 1.95 8.72
N THR A 40 -7.99 1.98 9.75
CA THR A 40 -7.85 3.18 10.61
C THR A 40 -7.22 4.31 9.81
N LEU A 41 -6.11 4.05 9.12
CA LEU A 41 -5.40 5.05 8.32
C LEU A 41 -6.26 5.60 7.18
N ALA A 42 -7.13 4.78 6.59
CA ALA A 42 -8.05 5.24 5.55
C ALA A 42 -9.18 6.14 6.07
N LYS A 43 -9.52 6.07 7.35
CA LYS A 43 -10.48 7.00 7.99
C LYS A 43 -9.81 8.28 8.47
N ASP A 44 -8.50 8.25 8.67
CA ASP A 44 -7.68 9.39 9.04
C ASP A 44 -7.27 10.19 7.78
N ASN A 45 -6.74 11.40 7.96
CA ASN A 45 -6.33 12.31 6.87
C ASN A 45 -5.00 11.90 6.17
N TYR A 46 -4.83 10.63 5.82
CA TYR A 46 -3.71 10.16 5.02
C TYR A 46 -4.04 10.22 3.53
N ALA A 47 -3.21 10.91 2.74
CA ALA A 47 -3.35 10.90 1.28
C ALA A 47 -2.72 9.67 0.65
N VAL A 48 -1.64 9.16 1.25
CA VAL A 48 -0.87 8.03 0.71
C VAL A 48 -0.57 7.05 1.82
N ILE A 49 -0.79 5.77 1.54
CA ILE A 49 -0.42 4.66 2.40
C ILE A 49 0.48 3.73 1.58
N TYR A 50 1.76 3.69 1.91
CA TYR A 50 2.66 2.66 1.39
C TYR A 50 2.40 1.36 2.12
N LEU A 51 2.20 0.27 1.40
CA LEU A 51 1.91 -1.05 1.94
C LEU A 51 2.87 -2.08 1.34
N THR A 52 3.51 -2.91 2.16
CA THR A 52 4.36 -3.98 1.61
C THR A 52 3.54 -5.02 0.84
N GLU A 53 4.07 -5.51 -0.27
CA GLU A 53 3.39 -6.47 -1.14
C GLU A 53 3.00 -7.77 -0.42
N GLN A 54 3.79 -8.20 0.57
CA GLN A 54 3.54 -9.38 1.40
C GLN A 54 2.22 -9.28 2.16
N TYR A 55 1.91 -8.11 2.70
CA TYR A 55 0.62 -7.87 3.35
C TYR A 55 -0.48 -7.71 2.31
N ALA A 56 -0.26 -6.88 1.28
CA ALA A 56 -1.24 -6.65 0.23
C ALA A 56 -1.77 -7.94 -0.41
N ALA A 57 -0.88 -8.91 -0.65
CA ALA A 57 -1.23 -10.24 -1.17
C ALA A 57 -2.27 -10.98 -0.30
N ARG A 58 -2.19 -10.81 1.03
CA ARG A 58 -3.06 -11.49 2.01
C ARG A 58 -4.30 -10.68 2.40
N MET A 59 -4.39 -9.43 1.95
CA MET A 59 -5.50 -8.52 2.20
C MET A 59 -6.03 -7.87 0.91
N ALA A 60 -5.95 -8.58 -0.21
CA ALA A 60 -6.32 -8.04 -1.52
C ALA A 60 -7.74 -7.45 -1.56
N ALA A 61 -8.68 -8.09 -0.86
CA ALA A 61 -10.06 -7.59 -0.73
C ALA A 61 -10.13 -6.23 -0.01
N ASP A 62 -9.29 -6.01 1.01
CA ASP A 62 -9.25 -4.76 1.77
C ASP A 62 -8.61 -3.63 0.96
N VAL A 63 -7.51 -3.93 0.25
CA VAL A 63 -6.82 -2.97 -0.64
C VAL A 63 -7.73 -2.56 -1.80
N ALA A 64 -8.47 -3.50 -2.38
CA ALA A 64 -9.36 -3.24 -3.51
C ALA A 64 -10.46 -2.22 -3.18
N ARG A 65 -10.87 -2.08 -1.90
CA ARG A 65 -11.90 -1.13 -1.48
C ARG A 65 -11.50 0.32 -1.76
N TYR A 66 -10.22 0.62 -1.64
CA TYR A 66 -9.68 1.98 -1.79
C TYR A 66 -9.17 2.27 -3.21
N LYS A 67 -9.24 1.30 -4.12
CA LYS A 67 -8.65 1.41 -5.46
C LYS A 67 -9.27 2.52 -6.30
N ASP A 68 -10.57 2.76 -6.12
CA ASP A 68 -11.33 3.77 -6.85
C ASP A 68 -11.60 5.03 -6.01
N GLU A 69 -11.06 5.09 -4.78
CA GLU A 69 -11.17 6.25 -3.90
C GLU A 69 -10.03 7.24 -4.16
N LEU A 70 -10.30 8.54 -4.04
CA LEU A 70 -9.27 9.58 -4.22
C LEU A 70 -8.21 9.55 -3.11
N THR A 71 -8.65 9.29 -1.87
CA THR A 71 -7.79 9.20 -0.69
C THR A 71 -8.32 8.15 0.28
N PRO A 72 -7.46 7.26 0.82
CA PRO A 72 -6.00 7.21 0.59
C PRO A 72 -5.63 6.48 -0.71
N ALA A 73 -4.56 6.93 -1.37
CA ALA A 73 -3.88 6.15 -2.41
C ALA A 73 -3.02 5.06 -1.76
N VAL A 74 -3.37 3.79 -1.97
CA VAL A 74 -2.61 2.64 -1.45
C VAL A 74 -1.55 2.21 -2.46
N ILE A 75 -0.27 2.44 -2.14
CA ILE A 75 0.86 2.18 -3.02
C ILE A 75 1.66 0.97 -2.52
N LEU A 76 1.83 -0.02 -3.38
CA LEU A 76 2.55 -1.24 -3.02
C LEU A 76 4.06 -1.05 -3.12
N ILE A 77 4.79 -1.47 -2.08
CA ILE A 77 6.25 -1.45 -2.02
C ILE A 77 6.81 -2.85 -1.73
N PRO A 78 8.05 -3.15 -2.13
CA PRO A 78 8.70 -4.39 -1.71
C PRO A 78 8.87 -4.45 -0.19
N GLY A 79 8.77 -5.65 0.37
CA GLY A 79 9.19 -5.94 1.74
C GLY A 79 10.63 -6.46 1.79
N LYS A 80 11.05 -6.94 2.95
CA LYS A 80 12.41 -7.42 3.26
C LYS A 80 12.81 -8.62 2.40
N ASP A 81 11.82 -9.39 1.97
CA ASP A 81 11.99 -10.57 1.11
C ASP A 81 11.91 -10.20 -0.39
N GLY A 82 11.84 -8.92 -0.72
CA GLY A 82 11.73 -8.39 -2.08
C GLY A 82 10.28 -8.08 -2.50
N THR A 83 10.11 -7.88 -3.81
CA THR A 83 8.80 -7.67 -4.47
C THR A 83 8.16 -9.01 -4.83
N LEU A 84 6.82 -9.07 -4.80
CA LEU A 84 6.02 -10.18 -5.33
C LEU A 84 5.55 -9.89 -6.77
N GLY A 85 5.93 -8.75 -7.36
CA GLY A 85 5.52 -8.29 -8.68
C GLY A 85 4.08 -7.79 -8.76
N ILE A 86 3.37 -7.64 -7.63
CA ILE A 86 1.93 -7.31 -7.61
C ILE A 86 1.69 -5.91 -8.16
N GLY A 87 2.54 -4.94 -7.80
CA GLY A 87 2.44 -3.58 -8.30
C GLY A 87 2.52 -3.52 -9.82
N MET A 88 3.53 -4.17 -10.40
CA MET A 88 3.72 -4.19 -11.86
C MET A 88 2.63 -4.99 -12.57
N ALA A 89 2.21 -6.13 -12.02
CA ALA A 89 1.10 -6.92 -12.56
C ALA A 89 -0.20 -6.11 -12.62
N ASN A 90 -0.49 -5.30 -11.58
CA ASN A 90 -1.64 -4.41 -11.56
C ASN A 90 -1.56 -3.33 -12.64
N VAL A 91 -0.37 -2.75 -12.87
CA VAL A 91 -0.15 -1.77 -13.95
C VAL A 91 -0.40 -2.41 -15.31
N LYS A 92 0.22 -3.56 -15.58
CA LYS A 92 0.00 -4.33 -16.82
C LYS A 92 -1.48 -4.63 -17.06
N SER A 93 -2.16 -5.15 -16.05
CA SER A 93 -3.60 -5.46 -16.14
C SER A 93 -4.47 -4.22 -16.38
N ALA A 94 -4.11 -3.08 -15.79
CA ALA A 94 -4.82 -1.82 -16.01
C ALA A 94 -4.63 -1.32 -17.45
N VAL A 95 -3.42 -1.45 -17.99
CA VAL A 95 -3.09 -1.10 -19.37
C VAL A 95 -3.81 -1.99 -20.36
N GLU A 96 -3.78 -3.31 -20.18
CA GLU A 96 -4.51 -4.27 -21.01
C GLU A 96 -6.01 -3.97 -21.02
N ARG A 97 -6.60 -3.63 -19.87
CA ARG A 97 -8.01 -3.26 -19.77
C ARG A 97 -8.33 -1.92 -20.47
N ALA A 98 -7.42 -0.96 -20.41
CA ALA A 98 -7.64 0.38 -20.97
C ALA A 98 -7.39 0.44 -22.50
N VAL A 99 -6.40 -0.30 -22.98
CA VAL A 99 -5.92 -0.25 -24.37
C VAL A 99 -6.38 -1.47 -25.18
N GLY A 100 -6.70 -2.59 -24.51
CA GLY A 100 -7.08 -3.85 -25.14
C GLY A 100 -5.89 -4.70 -25.61
N ALA A 101 -4.66 -4.30 -25.29
CA ALA A 101 -3.44 -4.98 -25.67
C ALA A 101 -2.36 -4.83 -24.59
N ASP A 102 -1.47 -5.81 -24.55
CA ASP A 102 -0.24 -5.72 -23.76
C ASP A 102 0.77 -4.84 -24.50
N ILE A 103 1.10 -3.68 -23.93
CA ILE A 103 2.00 -2.68 -24.52
C ILE A 103 3.20 -2.35 -23.61
N LEU A 104 3.45 -3.17 -22.59
CA LEU A 104 4.52 -2.99 -21.59
C LEU A 104 5.56 -4.11 -21.63
#